data_AF-A0A9W7ZAI7-F1
#
_entry.id   AF-A0A9W7ZAI7-F1
#
_cell.length_a   1.000
_cell.length_b   1.000
_cell.length_c   1.000
_cell.angle_alpha   90.00
_cell.angle_beta   90.00
_cell.angle_gamma   90.00
#
_symmetry.space_group_name_H-M   'P 1'
#
loop_
_entity.id
_entity.type
_entity.pdbx_description
1 polymer ?
#
loop_
_entity_poly.entity_id
_entity_poly.type
_entity_poly.pdbx_seq_one_letter_code
_entity_poly.pdbx_strand_id
1 'polypeptide(L)'
;MALLLRTAATQRNTWIRSISGYAARNPYLKDFKYKDKVDVLDGKLTLSSKEHAMIDQFIRVNQAGETAAVTIYKGQMAVLGGKADLRELLVHMRDQEVEHLRIMDQHVRDFKVRPTLLLPVAAAGGYVLGMVSALLGVKSAMTCTEAVETRIGLHYNDQLRDLHVLKYAELDQLKQSIAKCRDEELEHLDTAVDHGARLAPLYQLQFEFIKNGCGVAIWLCERI
;
A
#
# COMPACT_ATOMS: atom_id res chain seq x y z
N MET A 1 21.85 21.44 5.65
CA MET A 1 21.25 20.89 4.42
C MET A 1 22.20 19.96 3.63
N ALA A 2 23.48 20.32 3.44
CA ALA A 2 24.45 19.49 2.69
C ALA A 2 24.80 18.13 3.36
N LEU A 3 24.77 18.02 4.69
CA LEU A 3 25.04 16.76 5.41
C LEU A 3 23.92 15.72 5.21
N LEU A 4 22.66 16.15 5.21
CA LEU A 4 21.47 15.31 4.98
C LEU A 4 21.37 14.82 3.53
N LEU A 5 21.82 15.62 2.56
CA LEU A 5 21.86 15.22 1.15
C LEU A 5 22.99 14.20 0.88
N ARG A 6 24.13 14.33 1.55
CA ARG A 6 25.23 13.33 1.49
C ARG A 6 24.84 11.99 2.11
N THR A 7 24.08 11.98 3.20
CA THR A 7 23.56 10.74 3.80
C THR A 7 22.50 10.08 2.91
N ALA A 8 21.59 10.85 2.31
CA ALA A 8 20.57 10.32 1.40
C ALA A 8 21.17 9.69 0.13
N ALA A 9 22.13 10.36 -0.53
CA ALA A 9 22.81 9.83 -1.72
C ALA A 9 23.65 8.57 -1.40
N THR A 10 24.34 8.56 -0.25
CA THR A 10 25.11 7.39 0.20
C THR A 10 24.18 6.22 0.54
N GLN A 11 23.06 6.47 1.23
CA GLN A 11 22.06 5.44 1.54
C GLN A 11 21.37 4.89 0.29
N ARG A 12 21.09 5.71 -0.73
CA ARG A 12 20.54 5.27 -2.02
C ARG A 12 21.52 4.35 -2.74
N ASN A 13 22.81 4.71 -2.78
CA ASN A 13 23.84 3.87 -3.40
C ASN A 13 24.05 2.54 -2.67
N THR A 14 24.00 2.53 -1.34
CA THR A 14 24.04 1.28 -0.56
C THR A 14 22.79 0.43 -0.80
N TRP A 15 21.61 1.05 -0.86
CA TRP A 15 20.34 0.37 -1.16
C TRP A 15 20.34 -0.28 -2.55
N ILE A 16 20.76 0.47 -3.58
CA ILE A 16 20.86 -0.02 -4.96
C ILE A 16 21.75 -1.27 -5.04
N ARG A 17 22.82 -1.32 -4.25
CA ARG A 17 23.71 -2.49 -4.18
C ARG A 17 23.07 -3.68 -3.45
N SER A 18 22.13 -3.46 -2.54
CA SER A 18 21.49 -4.49 -1.72
C SER A 18 20.12 -4.98 -2.24
N ILE A 19 19.53 -4.31 -3.23
CA ILE A 19 18.15 -4.56 -3.68
C ILE A 19 17.97 -5.94 -4.36
N SER A 20 19.08 -6.55 -4.81
CA SER A 20 19.10 -7.93 -5.29
C SER A 20 18.55 -8.86 -4.20
N GLY A 21 17.39 -9.46 -4.46
CA GLY A 21 16.68 -10.35 -3.53
C GLY A 21 15.83 -9.66 -2.46
N TYR A 22 15.46 -8.37 -2.61
CA TYR A 22 14.55 -7.70 -1.65
C TYR A 22 13.17 -8.37 -1.58
N ALA A 23 12.48 -8.58 -2.72
CA ALA A 23 11.16 -9.22 -2.71
C ALA A 23 11.19 -10.69 -2.29
N ALA A 24 12.28 -11.42 -2.60
CA ALA A 24 12.49 -12.78 -2.08
C ALA A 24 12.65 -12.81 -0.54
N ARG A 25 12.87 -11.65 0.08
CA ARG A 25 13.05 -11.46 1.52
C ARG A 25 11.96 -10.61 2.17
N ASN A 26 10.91 -10.19 1.43
CA ASN A 26 9.81 -9.43 2.04
C ASN A 26 9.05 -10.37 3.00
N PRO A 27 9.16 -10.17 4.34
CA PRO A 27 8.57 -11.09 5.30
C PRO A 27 7.04 -11.10 5.28
N TYR A 28 6.42 -10.06 4.69
CA TYR A 28 4.97 -9.93 4.62
C TYR A 28 4.34 -10.74 3.50
N LEU A 29 5.16 -11.12 2.50
CA LEU A 29 4.75 -11.92 1.36
C LEU A 29 5.26 -13.38 1.39
N LYS A 30 6.06 -13.77 2.40
CA LYS A 30 6.73 -15.08 2.47
C LYS A 30 5.79 -16.30 2.36
N ASP A 31 4.51 -16.11 2.72
CA ASP A 31 3.51 -17.18 2.77
C ASP A 31 2.72 -17.33 1.44
N PHE A 32 3.03 -16.51 0.42
CA PHE A 32 2.28 -16.45 -0.83
C PHE A 32 3.10 -16.96 -2.01
N LYS A 33 2.49 -17.82 -2.83
CA LYS A 33 3.07 -18.33 -4.08
C LYS A 33 2.59 -17.47 -5.24
N TYR A 34 3.52 -17.01 -6.07
CA TYR A 34 3.23 -16.15 -7.21
C TYR A 34 3.08 -16.96 -8.51
N LYS A 35 2.22 -16.49 -9.42
CA LYS A 35 2.02 -17.12 -10.72
C LYS A 35 2.96 -16.59 -11.81
N ASP A 36 3.35 -15.31 -11.77
CA ASP A 36 4.00 -14.67 -12.92
C ASP A 36 5.30 -13.92 -12.60
N LYS A 37 6.25 -13.96 -13.56
CA LYS A 37 7.42 -13.06 -13.60
C LYS A 37 6.98 -11.73 -14.20
N VAL A 38 7.47 -10.62 -13.65
CA VAL A 38 7.20 -9.27 -14.19
C VAL A 38 8.44 -8.76 -14.88
N ASP A 39 8.24 -8.17 -16.06
CA ASP A 39 9.31 -7.55 -16.82
C ASP A 39 9.89 -6.33 -16.07
N VAL A 40 11.21 -6.32 -15.94
CA VAL A 40 11.97 -5.25 -15.29
C VAL A 40 12.16 -4.12 -16.30
N LEU A 41 11.90 -2.88 -15.88
CA LEU A 41 12.24 -1.71 -16.70
C LEU A 41 13.77 -1.62 -16.85
N ASP A 42 14.29 -1.82 -18.07
CA ASP A 42 15.73 -1.75 -18.39
C ASP A 42 16.14 -0.41 -19.06
N GLY A 43 15.23 0.57 -19.06
CA GLY A 43 15.43 1.89 -19.67
C GLY A 43 16.03 2.92 -18.70
N LYS A 44 17.02 3.71 -19.17
CA LYS A 44 17.47 4.91 -18.44
C LYS A 44 16.43 6.03 -18.57
N LEU A 45 15.50 6.10 -17.63
CA LEU A 45 14.59 7.24 -17.44
C LEU A 45 15.41 8.54 -17.26
N THR A 46 15.23 9.52 -18.15
CA THR A 46 15.84 10.86 -18.03
C THR A 46 14.89 11.83 -17.32
N LEU A 47 14.52 11.50 -16.08
CA LEU A 47 13.66 12.36 -15.25
C LEU A 47 14.51 13.48 -14.61
N SER A 48 13.91 14.63 -14.37
CA SER A 48 14.51 15.65 -13.51
C SER A 48 14.63 15.15 -12.08
N SER A 49 15.51 15.76 -11.28
CA SER A 49 15.68 15.41 -9.86
C SER A 49 14.37 15.53 -9.07
N LYS A 50 13.49 16.47 -9.44
CA LYS A 50 12.19 16.68 -8.78
C LYS A 50 11.20 15.57 -9.12
N GLU A 51 11.12 15.17 -10.39
CA GLU A 51 10.26 14.07 -10.84
C GLU A 51 10.72 12.73 -10.26
N HIS A 52 12.03 12.48 -10.22
CA HIS A 52 12.59 11.32 -9.52
C HIS A 52 12.20 11.29 -8.04
N ALA A 53 12.35 12.41 -7.33
CA ALA A 53 12.00 12.47 -5.91
C ALA A 53 10.51 12.22 -5.66
N MET A 54 9.64 12.74 -6.53
CA MET A 54 8.20 12.52 -6.48
C MET A 54 7.83 11.05 -6.71
N ILE A 55 8.40 10.41 -7.75
CA ILE A 55 8.16 8.98 -8.04
C ILE A 55 8.70 8.10 -6.92
N ASP A 56 9.88 8.41 -6.38
CA ASP A 56 10.47 7.73 -5.21
C ASP A 56 9.58 7.86 -3.96
N GLN A 57 8.84 8.96 -3.82
CA GLN A 57 7.90 9.17 -2.72
C GLN A 57 6.65 8.32 -2.93
N PHE A 58 6.05 8.36 -4.12
CA PHE A 58 4.84 7.60 -4.45
C PHE A 58 5.02 6.10 -4.24
N ILE A 59 6.06 5.52 -4.84
CA ILE A 59 6.33 4.08 -4.77
C ILE A 59 6.57 3.64 -3.32
N ARG A 60 7.29 4.45 -2.53
CA ARG A 60 7.59 4.15 -1.13
C ARG A 60 6.34 4.14 -0.26
N VAL A 61 5.46 5.13 -0.45
CA VAL A 61 4.21 5.23 0.31
C VAL A 61 3.27 4.11 -0.09
N ASN A 62 3.11 3.84 -1.38
CA ASN A 62 2.25 2.75 -1.86
C ASN A 62 2.70 1.43 -1.26
N GLN A 63 4.00 1.12 -1.35
CA GLN A 63 4.53 -0.12 -0.77
C GLN A 63 4.28 -0.25 0.74
N ALA A 64 4.35 0.85 1.49
CA ALA A 64 4.01 0.87 2.92
C ALA A 64 2.51 0.72 3.18
N GLY A 65 1.68 1.36 2.35
CA GLY A 65 0.22 1.25 2.36
C GLY A 65 -0.23 -0.18 2.13
N GLU A 66 0.22 -0.80 1.04
CA GLU A 66 -0.11 -2.20 0.69
C GLU A 66 0.39 -3.19 1.75
N THR A 67 1.54 -2.90 2.35
CA THR A 67 2.03 -3.70 3.49
C THR A 67 1.07 -3.63 4.69
N ALA A 68 0.54 -2.43 4.98
CA ALA A 68 -0.44 -2.25 6.04
C ALA A 68 -1.80 -2.89 5.67
N ALA A 69 -2.26 -2.77 4.42
CA ALA A 69 -3.50 -3.38 3.94
C ALA A 69 -3.47 -4.91 4.10
N VAL A 70 -2.40 -5.56 3.62
CA VAL A 70 -2.18 -7.01 3.82
C VAL A 70 -2.22 -7.38 5.31
N THR A 71 -1.64 -6.57 6.20
CA THR A 71 -1.65 -6.89 7.63
C THR A 71 -2.98 -6.56 8.31
N ILE A 72 -3.73 -5.57 7.85
CA ILE A 72 -5.12 -5.29 8.28
C ILE A 72 -5.98 -6.53 8.06
N TYR A 73 -5.98 -7.10 6.85
CA TYR A 73 -6.76 -8.30 6.61
C TYR A 73 -6.25 -9.50 7.43
N LYS A 74 -4.93 -9.66 7.61
CA LYS A 74 -4.40 -10.68 8.53
C LYS A 74 -4.94 -10.51 9.96
N GLY A 75 -5.01 -9.27 10.45
CA GLY A 75 -5.58 -8.95 11.76
C GLY A 75 -7.08 -9.23 11.83
N GLN A 76 -7.84 -8.84 10.81
CA GLN A 76 -9.27 -9.13 10.72
C GLN A 76 -9.55 -10.63 10.68
N MET A 77 -8.80 -11.38 9.86
CA MET A 77 -8.90 -12.84 9.74
C MET A 77 -8.53 -13.57 11.04
N ALA A 78 -7.61 -13.03 11.84
CA ALA A 78 -7.29 -13.62 13.15
C ALA A 78 -8.49 -13.65 14.11
N VAL A 79 -9.48 -12.77 13.90
CA VAL A 79 -10.68 -12.66 14.75
C VAL A 79 -11.91 -13.23 14.04
N LEU A 80 -12.09 -12.94 12.75
CA LEU A 80 -13.31 -13.25 11.99
C LEU A 80 -13.14 -14.44 11.04
N GLY A 81 -11.91 -14.92 10.79
CA GLY A 81 -11.63 -15.96 9.79
C GLY A 81 -12.21 -17.34 10.10
N GLY A 82 -12.68 -17.57 11.33
CA GLY A 82 -13.42 -18.78 11.71
C GLY A 82 -14.89 -18.79 11.26
N LYS A 83 -15.43 -17.66 10.81
CA LYS A 83 -16.82 -17.55 10.33
C LYS A 83 -16.88 -17.94 8.85
N ALA A 84 -17.57 -19.04 8.53
CA ALA A 84 -17.63 -19.58 7.18
C ALA A 84 -18.06 -18.52 6.15
N ASP A 85 -19.13 -17.78 6.46
CA ASP A 85 -19.73 -16.77 5.56
C ASP A 85 -18.83 -15.55 5.28
N LEU A 86 -17.78 -15.32 6.10
CA LEU A 86 -16.86 -14.19 5.93
C LEU A 86 -15.46 -14.62 5.51
N ARG A 87 -15.13 -15.90 5.67
CA ARG A 87 -13.79 -16.39 5.42
C ARG A 87 -13.41 -16.23 3.95
N GLU A 88 -14.30 -16.60 3.05
CA GLU A 88 -14.04 -16.52 1.60
C GLU A 88 -13.84 -15.06 1.18
N LEU A 89 -14.72 -14.16 1.64
CA LEU A 89 -14.61 -12.73 1.42
C LEU A 89 -13.27 -12.16 1.89
N LEU A 90 -12.90 -12.40 3.15
CA LEU A 90 -11.67 -11.86 3.73
C LEU A 90 -10.42 -12.45 3.07
N VAL A 91 -10.46 -13.72 2.64
CA VAL A 91 -9.36 -14.34 1.88
C VAL A 91 -9.22 -13.68 0.52
N HIS A 92 -10.34 -13.45 -0.18
CA HIS A 92 -10.35 -12.82 -1.49
C HIS A 92 -9.75 -11.42 -1.47
N MET A 93 -10.25 -10.54 -0.60
CA MET A 93 -9.75 -9.17 -0.47
C MET A 93 -8.27 -9.16 -0.08
N ARG A 94 -7.88 -10.01 0.89
CA ARG A 94 -6.47 -10.16 1.30
C ARG A 94 -5.59 -10.60 0.15
N ASP A 95 -6.06 -11.52 -0.69
CA ASP A 95 -5.28 -12.02 -1.84
C ASP A 95 -5.11 -10.92 -2.91
N GLN A 96 -6.08 -10.02 -3.09
CA GLN A 96 -5.93 -8.82 -3.92
C GLN A 96 -4.85 -7.88 -3.35
N GLU A 97 -4.87 -7.59 -2.04
CA GLU A 97 -3.82 -6.74 -1.41
C GLU A 97 -2.42 -7.33 -1.51
N VAL A 98 -2.31 -8.66 -1.44
CA VAL A 98 -1.03 -9.35 -1.63
C VAL A 98 -0.51 -9.13 -3.04
N GLU A 99 -1.39 -9.13 -4.03
CA GLU A 99 -1.04 -8.83 -5.41
C GLU A 99 -0.66 -7.36 -5.60
N HIS A 100 -1.38 -6.42 -4.96
CA HIS A 100 -1.01 -5.00 -4.93
C HIS A 100 0.38 -4.80 -4.33
N LEU A 101 0.66 -5.39 -3.16
CA LEU A 101 1.97 -5.32 -2.53
C LEU A 101 3.08 -5.90 -3.40
N ARG A 102 2.80 -6.98 -4.13
CA ARG A 102 3.74 -7.58 -5.08
C ARG A 102 4.07 -6.61 -6.22
N ILE A 103 3.07 -5.93 -6.76
CA ILE A 103 3.23 -4.88 -7.79
C ILE A 103 4.09 -3.73 -7.23
N MET A 104 3.81 -3.25 -6.03
CA MET A 104 4.58 -2.16 -5.42
C MET A 104 6.03 -2.56 -5.10
N ASP A 105 6.26 -3.79 -4.65
CA ASP A 105 7.60 -4.34 -4.47
C ASP A 105 8.39 -4.43 -5.79
N GLN A 106 7.70 -4.69 -6.91
CA GLN A 106 8.30 -4.65 -8.24
C GLN A 106 8.70 -3.22 -8.60
N HIS A 107 7.82 -2.24 -8.40
CA HIS A 107 8.15 -0.82 -8.62
C HIS A 107 9.31 -0.33 -7.76
N VAL A 108 9.40 -0.78 -6.50
CA VAL A 108 10.56 -0.55 -5.63
C VAL A 108 11.86 -0.99 -6.30
N ARG A 109 11.85 -2.13 -7.01
CA ARG A 109 13.01 -2.65 -7.74
C ARG A 109 13.31 -1.85 -9.00
N ASP A 110 12.30 -1.68 -9.86
CA ASP A 110 12.46 -1.06 -11.17
C ASP A 110 12.96 0.38 -11.06
N PHE A 111 12.37 1.13 -10.14
CA PHE A 111 12.72 2.52 -9.88
C PHE A 111 13.83 2.69 -8.84
N LYS A 112 14.35 1.57 -8.29
CA LYS A 112 15.41 1.54 -7.27
C LYS A 112 15.09 2.41 -6.06
N VAL A 113 13.82 2.44 -5.68
CA VAL A 113 13.29 3.21 -4.57
C VAL A 113 13.65 2.51 -3.28
N ARG A 114 14.12 3.25 -2.29
CA ARG A 114 14.34 2.72 -0.95
C ARG A 114 12.99 2.68 -0.21
N PRO A 115 12.56 1.56 0.39
CA PRO A 115 11.41 1.51 1.29
C PRO A 115 11.53 2.51 2.44
N THR A 116 10.39 2.92 3.01
CA THR A 116 10.38 3.75 4.21
C THR A 116 10.92 2.98 5.41
N LEU A 117 11.62 3.67 6.32
CA LEU A 117 12.01 3.06 7.60
C LEU A 117 10.81 2.72 8.49
N LEU A 118 9.64 3.31 8.21
CA LEU A 118 8.40 3.06 8.94
C LEU A 118 7.68 1.78 8.49
N LEU A 119 8.20 1.03 7.52
CA LEU A 119 7.54 -0.16 6.99
C LEU A 119 7.17 -1.19 8.09
N PRO A 120 8.03 -1.48 9.08
CA PRO A 120 7.67 -2.38 10.19
C PRO A 120 6.56 -1.80 11.09
N VAL A 121 6.53 -0.48 11.25
CA VAL A 121 5.49 0.22 12.03
C VAL A 121 4.17 0.17 11.29
N ALA A 122 4.16 0.39 9.97
CA ALA A 122 2.98 0.28 9.12
C ALA A 122 2.40 -1.15 9.18
N ALA A 123 3.25 -2.18 9.06
CA ALA A 123 2.83 -3.57 9.16
C ALA A 123 2.21 -3.91 10.53
N ALA A 124 2.87 -3.52 11.63
CA ALA A 124 2.36 -3.78 12.98
C ALA A 124 1.07 -2.99 13.25
N GLY A 125 1.02 -1.72 12.86
CA GLY A 125 -0.15 -0.86 12.98
C GLY A 125 -1.35 -1.40 12.20
N GLY A 126 -1.13 -1.84 10.96
CA GLY A 126 -2.16 -2.47 10.14
C GLY A 126 -2.76 -3.72 10.81
N TYR A 127 -1.91 -4.62 11.29
CA TYR A 127 -2.37 -5.82 12.01
C TYR A 127 -3.21 -5.48 13.24
N VAL A 128 -2.74 -4.56 14.08
CA VAL A 128 -3.46 -4.13 15.29
C VAL A 128 -4.79 -3.48 14.92
N LEU A 129 -4.81 -2.60 13.91
CA LEU A 129 -6.02 -1.93 13.45
C LEU A 129 -7.06 -2.95 12.93
N GLY A 130 -6.63 -3.89 12.09
CA GLY A 130 -7.50 -4.95 11.57
C GLY A 130 -8.05 -5.85 12.68
N MET A 131 -7.20 -6.26 13.62
CA MET A 131 -7.62 -7.08 14.76
C MET A 131 -8.62 -6.34 15.67
N VAL A 132 -8.32 -5.09 16.04
CA VAL A 132 -9.18 -4.29 16.93
C VAL A 132 -10.52 -3.99 16.28
N SER A 133 -10.54 -3.58 15.01
CA SER A 133 -11.80 -3.34 14.29
C SER A 133 -12.66 -4.60 14.18
N ALA A 134 -12.04 -5.75 13.96
CA ALA A 134 -12.71 -7.04 13.92
C ALA A 134 -13.24 -7.51 15.28
N LEU A 135 -12.55 -7.20 16.38
CA LEU A 135 -13.04 -7.45 17.75
C LEU A 135 -14.30 -6.64 18.08
N LEU A 136 -14.44 -5.44 17.49
CA LEU A 136 -15.65 -4.62 17.60
C LEU A 136 -16.81 -5.14 16.72
N GLY A 137 -16.54 -6.11 15.85
CA GLY A 137 -17.53 -6.81 15.04
C GLY A 137 -17.34 -6.61 13.54
N VAL A 138 -18.12 -7.36 12.76
CA VAL A 138 -18.02 -7.41 11.29
C VAL A 138 -18.19 -6.03 10.67
N LYS A 139 -19.22 -5.28 11.09
CA LYS A 139 -19.48 -3.94 10.57
C LYS A 139 -18.33 -2.96 10.87
N SER A 140 -17.70 -3.07 12.03
CA SER A 140 -16.52 -2.27 12.39
C SER A 140 -15.28 -2.65 11.58
N ALA A 141 -15.07 -3.94 11.31
CA ALA A 141 -14.03 -4.37 10.37
C ALA A 141 -14.27 -3.78 8.98
N MET A 142 -15.51 -3.81 8.48
CA MET A 142 -15.86 -3.21 7.20
C MET A 142 -15.74 -1.67 7.22
N THR A 143 -16.06 -0.98 8.32
CA THR A 143 -15.78 0.46 8.46
C THR A 143 -14.30 0.76 8.38
N CYS A 144 -13.45 -0.09 8.96
CA CYS A 144 -12.00 0.03 8.83
C CYS A 144 -11.59 -0.08 7.36
N THR A 145 -12.07 -1.10 6.65
CA THR A 145 -11.82 -1.27 5.21
C THR A 145 -12.30 -0.04 4.41
N GLU A 146 -13.56 0.38 4.56
CA GLU A 146 -14.10 1.56 3.84
C GLU A 146 -13.25 2.81 4.08
N ALA A 147 -12.82 3.06 5.32
CA ALA A 147 -12.01 4.23 5.68
C ALA A 147 -10.59 4.19 5.11
N VAL A 148 -9.97 3.02 5.12
CA VAL A 148 -8.63 2.78 4.56
C VAL A 148 -8.68 2.96 3.04
N GLU A 149 -9.61 2.28 2.36
CA GLU A 149 -9.70 2.32 0.89
C GLU A 149 -10.14 3.67 0.37
N THR A 150 -10.99 4.40 1.12
CA THR A 150 -11.26 5.80 0.79
C THR A 150 -9.98 6.63 0.79
N ARG A 151 -9.10 6.43 1.79
CA ARG A 151 -7.87 7.22 1.87
C ARG A 151 -6.85 6.81 0.82
N ILE A 152 -6.68 5.51 0.59
CA ILE A 152 -5.74 4.94 -0.39
C ILE A 152 -6.19 5.29 -1.82
N GLY A 153 -7.47 5.12 -2.16
CA GLY A 153 -8.02 5.49 -3.46
C GLY A 153 -7.85 6.99 -3.78
N LEU A 154 -8.03 7.87 -2.79
CA LEU A 154 -7.72 9.30 -2.94
C LEU A 154 -6.22 9.53 -3.21
N HIS A 155 -5.34 8.82 -2.50
CA HIS A 155 -3.90 8.92 -2.71
C HIS A 155 -3.50 8.49 -4.13
N TYR A 156 -4.03 7.37 -4.62
CA TYR A 156 -3.79 6.92 -5.98
C TYR A 156 -4.31 7.90 -7.04
N ASN A 157 -5.48 8.50 -6.82
CA ASN A 157 -6.00 9.54 -7.72
C ASN A 157 -5.08 10.76 -7.79
N ASP A 158 -4.57 11.22 -6.64
CA ASP A 158 -3.60 12.32 -6.59
C ASP A 158 -2.31 11.97 -7.35
N GLN A 159 -1.78 10.75 -7.14
CA GLN A 159 -0.58 10.27 -7.84
C GLN A 159 -0.79 10.19 -9.35
N LEU A 160 -1.92 9.63 -9.79
CA LEU A 160 -2.24 9.51 -11.21
C LEU A 160 -2.34 10.90 -11.84
N ARG A 161 -3.00 11.87 -11.21
CA ARG A 161 -3.04 13.26 -11.71
C ARG A 161 -1.63 13.81 -11.95
N ASP A 162 -0.74 13.62 -10.98
CA ASP A 162 0.64 14.13 -11.05
C ASP A 162 1.52 13.32 -12.03
N LEU A 163 1.23 12.04 -12.26
CA LEU A 163 1.93 11.22 -13.27
C LEU A 163 1.44 11.52 -14.69
N HIS A 164 0.16 11.87 -14.90
CA HIS A 164 -0.40 12.13 -16.24
C HIS A 164 0.10 13.43 -16.87
N VAL A 165 0.56 14.39 -16.07
CA VAL A 165 1.28 15.56 -16.58
C VAL A 165 2.67 15.21 -17.11
N LEU A 166 3.26 14.08 -16.69
CA LEU A 166 4.53 13.59 -17.19
C LEU A 166 4.35 12.78 -18.48
N LYS A 167 5.01 13.20 -19.56
CA LYS A 167 4.90 12.60 -20.91
C LYS A 167 6.05 11.64 -21.23
N TYR A 168 6.43 10.81 -20.27
CA TYR A 168 7.40 9.72 -20.43
C TYR A 168 6.65 8.41 -20.66
N ALA A 169 6.92 7.74 -21.78
CA ALA A 169 6.29 6.46 -22.14
C ALA A 169 6.71 5.34 -21.18
N GLU A 170 7.92 5.44 -20.62
CA GLU A 170 8.47 4.52 -19.63
C GLU A 170 7.70 4.54 -18.29
N LEU A 171 6.86 5.55 -18.06
CA LEU A 171 5.97 5.62 -16.89
C LEU A 171 4.60 5.01 -17.14
N ASP A 172 4.28 4.56 -18.36
CA ASP A 172 2.93 4.09 -18.67
C ASP A 172 2.58 2.80 -17.93
N GLN A 173 3.55 1.89 -17.76
CA GLN A 173 3.37 0.70 -16.93
C GLN A 173 3.11 1.07 -15.47
N LEU A 174 3.82 2.06 -14.91
CA LEU A 174 3.60 2.55 -13.54
C LEU A 174 2.19 3.14 -13.39
N LYS A 175 1.77 3.98 -14.33
CA LYS A 175 0.42 4.58 -14.34
C LYS A 175 -0.66 3.52 -14.43
N GLN A 176 -0.49 2.51 -15.29
CA GLN A 176 -1.45 1.42 -15.46
C GLN A 176 -1.56 0.58 -14.19
N SER A 177 -0.44 0.19 -13.58
CA SER A 177 -0.44 -0.55 -12.33
C SER A 177 -1.10 0.22 -11.18
N ILE A 178 -0.80 1.52 -11.03
CA ILE A 178 -1.44 2.36 -10.01
C ILE A 178 -2.94 2.52 -10.27
N ALA A 179 -3.35 2.70 -11.53
CA ALA A 179 -4.77 2.79 -11.90
C ALA A 179 -5.51 1.47 -11.61
N LYS A 180 -4.88 0.33 -11.89
CA LYS A 180 -5.41 -0.99 -11.56
C LYS A 180 -5.67 -1.13 -10.07
N CYS A 181 -4.65 -0.89 -9.23
CA CYS A 181 -4.81 -0.96 -7.77
C CYS A 181 -5.91 0.00 -7.28
N ARG A 182 -5.94 1.25 -7.76
CA ARG A 182 -7.00 2.20 -7.42
C ARG A 182 -8.40 1.66 -7.73
N ASP A 183 -8.58 1.07 -8.91
CA ASP A 183 -9.89 0.57 -9.34
C ASP A 183 -10.32 -0.66 -8.51
N GLU A 184 -9.36 -1.51 -8.13
CA GLU A 184 -9.57 -2.63 -7.19
C GLU A 184 -9.88 -2.12 -5.76
N GLU A 185 -9.29 -1.01 -5.30
CA GLU A 185 -9.66 -0.42 -3.99
C GLU A 185 -11.09 0.14 -3.95
N LEU A 186 -11.61 0.59 -5.09
CA LEU A 186 -13.02 1.01 -5.16
C LEU A 186 -13.95 -0.20 -5.01
N GLU A 187 -13.60 -1.36 -5.57
CA GLU A 187 -14.33 -2.60 -5.35
C GLU A 187 -14.29 -3.04 -3.88
N HIS A 188 -13.14 -2.93 -3.22
CA HIS A 188 -13.00 -3.20 -1.79
C HIS A 188 -13.88 -2.26 -0.93
N LEU A 189 -13.92 -0.97 -1.28
CA LEU A 189 -14.77 0.03 -0.63
C LEU A 189 -16.25 -0.33 -0.78
N ASP A 190 -16.71 -0.59 -2.00
CA ASP A 190 -18.10 -0.95 -2.27
C ASP A 190 -18.49 -2.24 -1.53
N THR A 191 -17.61 -3.23 -1.55
CA THR A 191 -17.76 -4.48 -0.78
C THR A 191 -17.94 -4.21 0.72
N ALA A 192 -17.15 -3.32 1.30
CA ALA A 192 -17.26 -2.96 2.70
C ALA A 192 -18.61 -2.29 3.03
N VAL A 193 -19.08 -1.41 2.15
CA VAL A 193 -20.40 -0.76 2.28
C VAL A 193 -21.52 -1.80 2.22
N ASP A 194 -21.46 -2.73 1.27
CA ASP A 194 -22.44 -3.81 1.10
C ASP A 194 -22.48 -4.76 2.30
N HIS A 195 -21.33 -4.96 2.96
CA HIS A 195 -21.23 -5.72 4.21
C HIS A 195 -21.51 -4.90 5.48
N GLY A 196 -22.07 -3.70 5.31
CA GLY A 196 -22.68 -2.92 6.38
C GLY A 196 -21.70 -2.06 7.18
N ALA A 197 -20.58 -1.62 6.59
CA ALA A 197 -19.67 -0.64 7.19
C ALA A 197 -20.43 0.56 7.80
N ARG A 198 -21.30 1.18 7.00
CA ARG A 198 -22.11 2.35 7.40
C ARG A 198 -23.16 2.07 8.47
N LEU A 199 -23.36 0.80 8.82
CA LEU A 199 -24.26 0.36 9.89
C LEU A 199 -23.52 0.06 11.20
N ALA A 200 -22.21 0.28 11.27
CA ALA A 200 -21.41 0.08 12.47
C ALA A 200 -21.82 1.08 13.58
N PRO A 201 -21.80 0.65 14.86
CA PRO A 201 -21.97 1.59 15.97
C PRO A 201 -20.91 2.69 15.92
N LEU A 202 -21.29 3.96 16.06
CA LEU A 202 -20.33 5.09 15.96
C LEU A 202 -19.56 5.14 14.62
N TYR A 203 -20.17 4.69 13.52
CA TYR A 203 -19.57 4.63 12.19
C TYR A 203 -18.74 5.88 11.84
N GLN A 204 -19.33 7.08 11.92
CA GLN A 204 -18.66 8.33 11.53
C GLN A 204 -17.37 8.57 12.33
N LEU A 205 -17.38 8.25 13.63
CA LEU A 205 -16.20 8.40 14.47
C LEU A 205 -15.10 7.41 14.08
N GLN A 206 -15.46 6.14 13.86
CA GLN A 206 -14.51 5.11 13.42
C GLN A 206 -13.91 5.48 12.05
N PHE A 207 -14.77 5.82 11.09
CA PHE A 207 -14.40 6.15 9.73
C PHE A 207 -13.44 7.35 9.69
N GLU A 208 -13.81 8.47 10.31
CA GLU A 208 -12.96 9.66 10.30
C GLU A 208 -11.66 9.46 11.08
N PHE A 209 -11.69 8.74 12.20
CA PHE A 209 -10.47 8.44 12.96
C PHE A 209 -9.47 7.64 12.12
N ILE A 210 -9.94 6.57 11.48
CA ILE A 210 -9.10 5.67 10.67
C ILE A 210 -8.61 6.39 9.42
N LYS A 211 -9.50 7.04 8.67
CA LYS A 211 -9.16 7.78 7.44
C LYS A 211 -8.10 8.86 7.70
N ASN A 212 -8.27 9.63 8.78
CA ASN A 212 -7.30 10.67 9.16
C ASN A 212 -5.99 10.06 9.67
N GLY A 213 -6.05 8.95 10.42
CA GLY A 213 -4.86 8.18 10.82
C GLY A 213 -4.04 7.71 9.62
N CYS A 214 -4.69 7.15 8.60
CA CYS A 214 -4.04 6.77 7.33
C CYS A 214 -3.43 7.98 6.62
N GLY A 215 -4.10 9.15 6.65
CA GLY A 215 -3.54 10.39 6.12
C GLY A 215 -2.25 10.84 6.81
N VAL A 216 -2.18 10.72 8.14
CA VAL A 216 -0.95 11.00 8.90
C VAL A 216 0.14 9.98 8.59
N ALA A 217 -0.21 8.69 8.48
CA ALA A 217 0.74 7.63 8.14
C ALA A 217 1.36 7.85 6.75
N ILE A 218 0.55 8.19 5.75
CA ILE A 218 1.01 8.59 4.41
C ILE A 218 1.99 9.75 4.52
N TRP A 219 1.59 10.85 5.16
CA TRP A 219 2.44 12.04 5.32
C TRP A 219 3.80 11.74 5.97
N LEU A 220 3.83 10.83 6.95
CA LEU A 220 5.08 10.38 7.58
C LEU A 220 5.94 9.54 6.63
N CYS A 221 5.33 8.57 5.94
CA CYS A 221 6.03 7.68 5.01
C CYS A 221 6.60 8.44 3.80
N GLU A 222 5.99 9.56 3.39
CA GLU A 222 6.53 10.43 2.35
C GLU A 222 7.91 11.03 2.70
N ARG A 223 8.21 11.17 3.99
CA ARG A 223 9.36 11.94 4.50
C ARG A 223 10.50 11.08 5.02
N ILE A 224 10.27 9.78 5.25
CA ILE A 224 11.15 8.85 5.97
C ILE A 224 11.45 7.64 5.10
#